data_AF-A0A2S5CRI5-F1
#
_entry.id   AF-A0A2S5CRI5-F1
#
_cell.length_a   1.000
_cell.length_b   1.000
_cell.length_c   1.000
_cell.angle_alpha   90.00
_cell.angle_beta   90.00
_cell.angle_gamma   90.00
#
_symmetry.space_group_name_H-M   'P 1'
#
loop_
_entity.id
_entity.type
_entity.pdbx_description
1 polymer ?
#
loop_
_entity_poly.entity_id
_entity_poly.type
_entity_poly.pdbx_seq_one_letter_code
_entity_poly.pdbx_strand_id
1 'polypeptide(L)'
;MNRRYRALGSLLMIGVLAVAVWVFLNPGLLEGKSRNPSLNKAAVNADTPYIVLGMGCFWGAEKRMQALAGVLDVEAGYAGGDLVQPSYQTLHDTEAAIQEGKAITNHAEVVKVYYDPKQTSLEQVLIRFWENHNPAQGNRQGNDIGSNYRSAIFYRTDEEHHWAEQTRAIYQNNLAAAGIALPITTEIAPLKNYTSAESYHQDYLEKNPLGYCGLGGTGIAYADPNKPMQGGHAQSAQLAANPGGTGQSWQTIALNSQEQLIVFKSVDCGYCKRFDKDVLSVWHNPLPIVATYLTAPPKGWTLNQALFATPTMVLFQKQHEVARYTGYQGAQPFWQWLSEATAK
;
A
#
# COMPACT_ATOMS: atom_id res chain seq x y z
N MET A 1 58.46 17.30 -9.38
CA MET A 1 57.05 17.52 -9.01
C MET A 1 56.18 17.78 -10.26
N ASN A 2 55.53 16.73 -10.74
CA ASN A 2 54.21 16.64 -11.41
C ASN A 2 53.70 17.78 -12.32
N ARG A 3 54.15 17.80 -13.58
CA ARG A 3 53.42 18.46 -14.71
C ARG A 3 52.34 17.57 -15.36
N ARG A 4 52.28 16.27 -15.02
CA ARG A 4 51.34 15.31 -15.65
C ARG A 4 49.93 15.27 -15.03
N TYR A 5 49.69 15.93 -13.90
CA TYR A 5 48.37 15.92 -13.22
C TYR A 5 47.45 17.09 -13.60
N ARG A 6 47.92 18.09 -14.36
CA ARG A 6 47.09 19.24 -14.77
C ARG A 6 46.24 18.99 -16.03
N ALA A 7 46.61 18.04 -16.88
CA ALA A 7 45.87 17.77 -18.13
C ALA A 7 44.68 16.81 -17.93
N LEU A 8 44.73 15.90 -16.94
CA LEU A 8 43.61 15.00 -16.65
C LEU A 8 42.46 15.67 -15.90
N GLY A 9 42.72 16.72 -15.11
CA GLY A 9 41.67 17.44 -14.38
C GLY A 9 40.75 18.29 -15.28
N SER A 10 41.26 18.78 -16.41
CA SER A 10 40.51 19.68 -17.29
C SER A 10 39.51 18.95 -18.21
N LEU A 11 39.81 17.72 -18.64
CA LEU A 11 38.89 16.91 -19.45
C LEU A 11 37.72 16.37 -18.62
N LEU A 12 37.94 16.06 -17.33
CA LEU A 12 36.88 15.59 -16.44
C LEU A 12 35.88 16.70 -16.09
N MET A 13 36.35 17.94 -15.88
CA MET A 13 35.49 19.09 -15.58
C MET A 13 34.59 19.49 -16.75
N ILE A 14 35.06 19.37 -18.00
CA ILE A 14 34.25 19.67 -19.19
C ILE A 14 33.15 18.62 -19.39
N GLY A 15 33.44 17.34 -19.13
CA GLY A 15 32.44 16.27 -19.20
C GLY A 15 31.32 16.42 -18.16
N VAL A 16 31.66 16.79 -16.92
CA VAL A 16 30.66 17.02 -15.86
C VAL A 16 29.80 18.25 -16.15
N LEU A 17 30.39 19.35 -16.63
CA LEU A 17 29.64 20.54 -17.04
C LEU A 17 28.71 20.27 -18.22
N ALA A 18 29.13 19.49 -19.22
CA ALA A 18 28.30 19.14 -20.36
C ALA A 18 27.09 18.27 -19.97
N VAL A 19 27.27 17.32 -19.04
CA VAL A 19 26.16 16.51 -18.51
C VAL A 19 25.21 17.36 -17.67
N ALA A 20 25.74 18.26 -16.83
CA ALA A 20 24.90 19.18 -16.05
C ALA A 20 24.07 20.10 -16.95
N VAL A 21 24.69 20.69 -17.98
CA VAL A 21 23.99 21.55 -18.96
C VAL A 21 22.94 20.75 -19.75
N TRP A 22 23.22 19.51 -20.12
CA TRP A 22 22.24 18.65 -20.82
C TRP A 22 21.04 18.28 -19.94
N VAL A 23 21.26 18.05 -18.64
CA VAL A 23 20.18 17.82 -17.65
C VAL A 23 19.35 19.09 -17.44
N PHE A 24 19.97 20.28 -17.38
CA PHE A 24 19.26 21.56 -17.27
C PHE A 24 18.45 21.91 -18.53
N LEU A 25 18.86 21.45 -19.71
CA LEU A 25 18.17 21.70 -20.98
C LEU A 25 17.07 20.67 -21.28
N ASN A 26 17.01 19.54 -20.56
CA ASN A 26 15.98 18.51 -20.72
C ASN A 26 15.34 18.16 -19.36
N PRO A 27 14.47 19.03 -18.80
CA PRO A 27 13.84 18.78 -17.51
C PRO A 27 12.99 17.50 -17.46
N GLY A 28 12.49 17.01 -18.61
CA GLY A 28 11.72 15.76 -18.73
C GLY A 28 12.55 14.48 -18.52
N LEU A 29 13.88 14.56 -18.39
CA LEU A 29 14.72 13.39 -18.07
C LEU A 29 14.76 13.06 -16.56
N LEU A 30 14.27 13.97 -15.71
CA LEU A 30 14.13 13.77 -14.26
C LEU A 30 12.70 13.46 -13.83
N GLU A 31 11.73 13.53 -14.75
CA GLU A 31 10.37 13.03 -14.50
C GLU A 31 10.42 11.51 -14.48
N GLY A 32 10.38 10.93 -13.28
CA GLY A 32 10.21 9.50 -13.11
C GLY A 32 8.99 9.05 -13.90
N LYS A 33 9.17 8.17 -14.88
CA LYS A 33 8.05 7.54 -15.59
C LYS A 33 7.09 6.95 -14.55
N SER A 34 5.87 7.49 -14.52
CA SER A 34 4.74 6.86 -13.85
C SER A 34 4.71 5.38 -14.22
N ARG A 35 4.57 4.52 -13.21
CA ARG A 35 4.52 3.06 -13.41
C ARG A 35 3.19 2.60 -14.01
N ASN A 36 2.16 3.44 -13.99
CA ASN A 36 0.87 3.17 -14.59
C ASN A 36 0.71 4.00 -15.88
N PRO A 37 0.65 3.37 -17.07
CA PRO A 37 0.54 4.08 -18.34
C PRO A 37 -0.78 4.85 -18.49
N SER A 38 -1.77 4.59 -17.63
CA SER A 38 -3.07 5.27 -17.61
C SER A 38 -3.02 6.64 -16.92
N LEU A 39 -2.04 6.86 -16.03
CA LEU A 39 -1.92 8.13 -15.32
C LEU A 39 -1.63 9.24 -16.32
N ASN A 40 -2.58 10.17 -16.42
CA ASN A 40 -2.57 11.28 -17.34
C ASN A 40 -3.35 12.44 -16.74
N LYS A 41 -2.72 13.12 -15.78
CA LYS A 41 -3.29 14.28 -15.08
C LYS A 41 -3.74 15.39 -16.05
N ALA A 42 -3.06 15.54 -17.19
CA ALA A 42 -3.43 16.51 -18.21
C ALA A 42 -4.74 16.18 -18.94
N ALA A 43 -5.23 14.93 -18.89
CA ALA A 43 -6.52 14.55 -19.45
C ALA A 43 -7.71 14.86 -18.51
N VAL A 44 -7.45 15.12 -17.22
CA VAL A 44 -8.49 15.45 -16.24
C VAL A 44 -9.08 16.83 -16.55
N ASN A 45 -10.40 16.89 -16.60
CA ASN A 45 -11.18 18.10 -16.84
C ASN A 45 -12.43 18.10 -15.95
N ALA A 46 -13.25 19.16 -16.04
CA ALA A 46 -14.43 19.35 -15.19
C ALA A 46 -15.46 18.21 -15.27
N ASP A 47 -15.54 17.51 -16.41
CA ASP A 47 -16.50 16.43 -16.66
C ASP A 47 -15.93 15.05 -16.36
N THR A 48 -14.66 14.96 -15.96
CA THR A 48 -14.01 13.68 -15.68
C THR A 48 -14.66 13.04 -14.44
N PRO A 49 -15.19 11.80 -14.55
CA PRO A 49 -15.77 11.11 -13.41
C PRO A 49 -14.74 10.94 -12.28
N TYR A 50 -15.20 11.13 -11.03
CA TYR A 50 -14.37 10.90 -9.87
C TYR A 50 -15.18 10.43 -8.66
N ILE A 51 -14.51 9.78 -7.72
CA ILE A 51 -15.05 9.42 -6.41
C ILE A 51 -14.08 9.83 -5.31
N VAL A 52 -14.58 10.21 -4.13
CA VAL A 52 -13.74 10.60 -2.98
C VAL A 52 -13.75 9.49 -1.94
N LEU A 53 -12.57 8.99 -1.58
CA LEU A 53 -12.39 7.78 -0.78
C LEU A 53 -11.45 8.02 0.40
N GLY A 54 -11.89 7.71 1.61
CA GLY A 54 -11.07 7.70 2.83
C GLY A 54 -10.61 6.29 3.15
N MET A 55 -9.30 6.07 3.24
CA MET A 55 -8.71 4.73 3.38
C MET A 55 -7.75 4.61 4.57
N GLY A 56 -7.60 5.66 5.38
CA GLY A 56 -6.47 5.86 6.32
C GLY A 56 -5.54 6.95 5.82
N CYS A 57 -4.24 6.85 6.11
CA CYS A 57 -3.24 7.79 5.61
C CYS A 57 -3.33 7.95 4.08
N PHE A 58 -3.65 9.16 3.62
CA PHE A 58 -3.89 9.43 2.19
C PHE A 58 -2.66 9.21 1.30
N TRP A 59 -1.44 9.18 1.83
CA TRP A 59 -0.22 8.92 1.06
C TRP A 59 -0.19 7.48 0.55
N GLY A 60 -0.58 6.54 1.40
CA GLY A 60 -0.71 5.13 1.01
C GLY A 60 -1.91 4.92 0.10
N ALA A 61 -3.01 5.63 0.36
CA ALA A 61 -4.23 5.55 -0.44
C ALA A 61 -3.98 6.06 -1.88
N GLU A 62 -3.35 7.22 -2.02
CA GLU A 62 -3.03 7.86 -3.31
C GLU A 62 -2.21 6.90 -4.17
N LYS A 63 -1.10 6.41 -3.62
CA LYS A 63 -0.23 5.45 -4.30
C LYS A 63 -0.94 4.17 -4.75
N ARG A 64 -1.86 3.64 -3.94
CA ARG A 64 -2.59 2.40 -4.28
C ARG A 64 -3.63 2.63 -5.36
N MET A 65 -4.35 3.74 -5.31
CA MET A 65 -5.35 4.08 -6.32
C MET A 65 -4.69 4.50 -7.64
N GLN A 66 -3.54 5.18 -7.59
CA GLN A 66 -2.72 5.51 -8.76
C GLN A 66 -2.23 4.27 -9.53
N ALA A 67 -2.10 3.12 -8.87
CA ALA A 67 -1.67 1.87 -9.51
C ALA A 67 -2.79 1.17 -10.31
N LEU A 68 -4.05 1.60 -10.19
CA LEU A 68 -5.18 0.99 -10.87
C LEU A 68 -5.23 1.41 -12.36
N ALA A 69 -5.30 0.41 -13.26
CA ALA A 69 -5.51 0.67 -14.68
C ALA A 69 -6.80 1.46 -14.92
N GLY A 70 -6.74 2.45 -15.82
CA GLY A 70 -7.84 3.37 -16.11
C GLY A 70 -8.00 4.54 -15.13
N VAL A 71 -7.23 4.60 -14.03
CA VAL A 71 -7.14 5.82 -13.19
C VAL A 71 -6.26 6.85 -13.89
N LEU A 72 -6.76 8.09 -13.97
CA LEU A 72 -6.12 9.21 -14.66
C LEU A 72 -5.27 10.08 -13.72
N ASP A 73 -5.80 10.36 -12.53
CA ASP A 73 -5.14 11.13 -11.47
C ASP A 73 -5.74 10.76 -10.11
N VAL A 74 -4.96 10.96 -9.07
CA VAL A 74 -5.43 10.84 -7.68
C VAL A 74 -4.92 12.05 -6.92
N GLU A 75 -5.81 12.77 -6.26
CA GLU A 75 -5.47 13.95 -5.47
C GLU A 75 -5.75 13.69 -3.99
N ALA A 76 -4.77 13.92 -3.12
CA ALA A 76 -4.95 13.86 -1.67
C ALA A 76 -5.73 15.09 -1.15
N GLY A 77 -6.60 14.90 -0.17
CA GLY A 77 -7.41 15.97 0.39
C GLY A 77 -8.11 15.65 1.70
N TYR A 78 -8.96 16.57 2.11
CA TYR A 78 -9.76 16.51 3.34
C TYR A 78 -11.24 16.68 2.98
N ALA A 79 -12.10 15.81 3.52
CA ALA A 79 -13.55 15.87 3.27
C ALA A 79 -14.39 15.32 4.42
N GLY A 80 -15.66 15.71 4.45
CA GLY A 80 -16.68 15.12 5.33
C GLY A 80 -16.68 15.62 6.77
N GLY A 81 -15.88 16.66 7.09
CA GLY A 81 -15.90 17.34 8.39
C GLY A 81 -16.54 18.73 8.33
N ASP A 82 -16.55 19.40 9.48
CA ASP A 82 -17.23 20.70 9.64
C ASP A 82 -16.34 21.92 9.35
N LEU A 83 -15.01 21.75 9.30
CA LEU A 83 -14.08 22.87 9.08
C LEU A 83 -14.19 23.42 7.65
N VAL A 84 -14.23 24.74 7.50
CA VAL A 84 -14.38 25.43 6.21
C VAL A 84 -13.09 25.43 5.38
N GLN A 85 -11.93 25.37 6.04
CA GLN A 85 -10.60 25.34 5.40
C GLN A 85 -9.65 24.44 6.22
N PRO A 86 -9.84 23.12 6.19
CA PRO A 86 -8.96 22.20 6.89
C PRO A 86 -7.54 22.24 6.30
N SER A 87 -6.57 22.16 7.19
CA SER A 87 -5.17 21.83 6.93
C SER A 87 -4.80 20.56 7.67
N TYR A 88 -3.67 19.94 7.31
CA TYR A 88 -3.19 18.74 8.00
C TYR A 88 -3.13 18.93 9.51
N GLN A 89 -2.58 20.06 9.97
CA GLN A 89 -2.46 20.38 11.39
C GLN A 89 -3.84 20.50 12.06
N THR A 90 -4.80 21.17 11.42
CA THR A 90 -6.12 21.38 12.02
C THR A 90 -6.90 20.09 12.20
N LEU A 91 -6.64 19.04 11.41
CA LEU A 91 -7.25 17.73 11.60
C LEU A 91 -6.79 17.11 12.93
N HIS A 92 -5.48 17.18 13.25
CA HIS A 92 -4.94 16.69 14.52
C HIS A 92 -5.44 17.51 15.71
N ASP A 93 -5.49 18.84 15.57
CA ASP A 93 -6.02 19.74 16.60
C ASP A 93 -7.52 19.45 16.86
N THR A 94 -8.28 19.16 15.80
CA THR A 94 -9.70 18.80 15.89
C THR A 94 -9.89 17.44 16.53
N GLU A 95 -9.05 16.47 16.21
CA GLU A 95 -9.08 15.14 16.85
C GLU A 95 -8.82 15.26 18.36
N ALA A 96 -7.83 16.05 18.77
CA ALA A 96 -7.58 16.33 20.18
C ALA A 96 -8.78 17.01 20.85
N ALA A 97 -9.38 18.00 20.19
CA ALA A 97 -10.58 18.66 20.73
C ALA A 97 -11.79 17.72 20.85
N ILE A 98 -11.96 16.77 19.93
CA ILE A 98 -13.00 15.73 20.02
C ILE A 98 -12.74 14.83 21.25
N GLN A 99 -11.49 14.46 21.50
CA GLN A 99 -11.10 13.67 22.68
C GLN A 99 -11.36 14.43 24.00
N GLU A 100 -11.29 15.76 23.98
CA GLU A 100 -11.67 16.64 25.08
C GLU A 100 -13.19 16.86 25.22
N GLY A 101 -14.00 16.25 24.34
CA GLY A 101 -15.46 16.29 24.39
C GLY A 101 -16.12 17.39 23.54
N LYS A 102 -15.37 18.05 22.65
CA LYS A 102 -15.95 19.03 21.72
C LYS A 102 -16.84 18.31 20.69
N ALA A 103 -18.08 18.77 20.57
CA ALA A 103 -19.01 18.30 19.54
C ALA A 103 -18.67 18.95 18.18
N ILE A 104 -17.77 18.34 17.44
CA ILE A 104 -17.38 18.71 16.07
C ILE A 104 -17.06 17.45 15.27
N THR A 105 -17.42 17.41 13.98
CA THR A 105 -17.02 16.32 13.08
C THR A 105 -15.71 16.67 12.38
N ASN A 106 -14.69 15.82 12.56
CA ASN A 106 -13.41 15.97 11.89
C ASN A 106 -13.52 15.58 10.41
N HIS A 107 -12.68 16.19 9.58
CA HIS A 107 -12.50 15.74 8.20
C HIS A 107 -11.76 14.41 8.17
N ALA A 108 -12.10 13.55 7.21
CA ALA A 108 -11.29 12.40 6.86
C ALA A 108 -10.16 12.83 5.92
N GLU A 109 -8.99 12.22 6.07
CA GLU A 109 -8.01 12.12 4.99
C GLU A 109 -8.60 11.27 3.88
N VAL A 110 -8.66 11.84 2.69
CA VAL A 110 -9.27 11.22 1.52
C VAL A 110 -8.40 11.37 0.29
N VAL A 111 -8.70 10.56 -0.71
CA VAL A 111 -8.21 10.70 -2.07
C VAL A 111 -9.37 10.90 -3.03
N LYS A 112 -9.25 11.88 -3.92
CA LYS A 112 -10.14 12.08 -5.05
C LYS A 112 -9.58 11.33 -6.25
N VAL A 113 -10.25 10.26 -6.66
CA VAL A 113 -9.79 9.35 -7.72
C VAL A 113 -10.52 9.68 -9.01
N TYR A 114 -9.81 10.25 -9.98
CA TYR A 114 -10.31 10.50 -11.33
C TYR A 114 -10.04 9.28 -12.22
N TYR A 115 -11.03 8.85 -12.99
CA TYR A 115 -10.90 7.65 -13.82
C TYR A 115 -11.53 7.83 -15.20
N ASP A 116 -11.02 7.08 -16.18
CA ASP A 116 -11.58 7.01 -17.52
C ASP A 116 -12.65 5.89 -17.58
N PRO A 117 -13.94 6.22 -17.73
CA PRO A 117 -15.02 5.23 -17.79
C PRO A 117 -14.91 4.27 -18.99
N LYS A 118 -14.05 4.57 -19.97
CA LYS A 118 -13.77 3.66 -21.10
C LYS A 118 -12.74 2.58 -20.74
N GLN A 119 -11.97 2.77 -19.67
CA GLN A 119 -10.89 1.86 -19.26
C GLN A 119 -11.20 1.14 -17.94
N THR A 120 -11.90 1.80 -17.01
CA THR A 120 -12.32 1.22 -15.73
C THR A 120 -13.70 1.73 -15.33
N SER A 121 -14.42 0.98 -14.50
CA SER A 121 -15.73 1.37 -14.00
C SER A 121 -15.67 1.79 -12.54
N LEU A 122 -16.69 2.50 -12.07
CA LEU A 122 -16.83 2.83 -10.64
C LEU A 122 -16.81 1.59 -9.76
N GLU A 123 -17.49 0.51 -10.19
CA GLU A 123 -17.46 -0.79 -9.52
C GLU A 123 -16.02 -1.29 -9.33
N GLN A 124 -15.17 -1.22 -10.35
CA GLN A 124 -13.76 -1.65 -10.27
C GLN A 124 -12.93 -0.75 -9.36
N VAL A 125 -13.16 0.57 -9.38
CA VAL A 125 -12.51 1.51 -8.46
C VAL A 125 -12.88 1.19 -7.00
N LEU A 126 -14.16 0.92 -6.73
CA LEU A 126 -14.66 0.56 -5.40
C LEU A 126 -14.17 -0.82 -4.94
N ILE A 127 -14.08 -1.80 -5.83
CA ILE A 127 -13.45 -3.10 -5.54
C ILE A 127 -12.03 -2.89 -5.03
N ARG A 128 -11.23 -2.07 -5.72
CA ARG A 128 -9.87 -1.77 -5.27
C ARG A 128 -9.84 -1.02 -3.95
N PHE A 129 -10.76 -0.09 -3.72
CA PHE A 129 -10.92 0.54 -2.41
C PHE A 129 -11.05 -0.51 -1.29
N TRP A 130 -11.99 -1.45 -1.42
CA TRP A 130 -12.25 -2.49 -0.43
C TRP A 130 -11.04 -3.39 -0.15
N GLU A 131 -10.32 -3.81 -1.19
CA GLU A 131 -9.17 -4.71 -1.08
C GLU A 131 -7.91 -4.06 -0.48
N ASN A 132 -7.82 -2.73 -0.55
CA ASN A 132 -6.57 -2.01 -0.27
C ASN A 132 -6.49 -1.37 1.12
N HIS A 133 -7.54 -1.43 1.94
CA HIS A 133 -7.50 -0.99 3.34
C HIS A 133 -8.35 -1.94 4.21
N ASN A 134 -8.32 -1.77 5.53
CA ASN A 134 -9.25 -2.47 6.41
C ASN A 134 -10.49 -1.59 6.69
N PRO A 135 -11.67 -1.92 6.14
CA PRO A 135 -12.89 -1.10 6.28
C PRO A 135 -13.63 -1.29 7.61
N ALA A 136 -13.14 -2.16 8.51
CA ALA A 136 -13.82 -2.52 9.77
C ALA A 136 -13.15 -1.93 11.03
N GLN A 137 -12.23 -0.97 10.88
CA GLN A 137 -11.42 -0.43 11.99
C GLN A 137 -11.98 0.85 12.63
N GLY A 138 -13.07 1.42 12.11
CA GLY A 138 -13.67 2.65 12.63
C GLY A 138 -12.76 3.86 12.45
N ASN A 139 -12.55 4.62 13.53
CA ASN A 139 -11.69 5.81 13.59
C ASN A 139 -10.20 5.45 13.67
N ARG A 140 -9.75 4.57 12.76
CA ARG A 140 -8.39 4.04 12.71
C ARG A 140 -8.13 3.36 11.37
N GLN A 141 -6.88 3.45 10.90
CA GLN A 141 -6.32 2.53 9.91
C GLN A 141 -4.92 2.07 10.32
N GLY A 142 -4.73 0.78 10.60
CA GLY A 142 -3.43 0.24 10.98
C GLY A 142 -2.87 0.92 12.24
N ASN A 143 -1.79 1.69 12.10
CA ASN A 143 -1.21 2.47 13.22
C ASN A 143 -1.71 3.92 13.28
N ASP A 144 -2.44 4.37 12.26
CA ASP A 144 -2.99 5.71 12.18
C ASP A 144 -4.31 5.73 12.96
N ILE A 145 -4.31 6.38 14.13
CA ILE A 145 -5.45 6.41 15.06
C ILE A 145 -6.05 7.81 15.05
N GLY A 146 -7.37 7.90 14.87
CA GLY A 146 -8.10 9.16 14.81
C GLY A 146 -9.25 9.09 13.82
N SER A 147 -10.30 9.89 14.05
CA SER A 147 -11.45 9.96 13.15
C SER A 147 -11.10 10.50 11.76
N ASN A 148 -9.97 11.20 11.62
CA ASN A 148 -9.42 11.59 10.33
C ASN A 148 -8.92 10.41 9.48
N TYR A 149 -8.61 9.26 10.07
CA TYR A 149 -8.15 8.06 9.34
C TYR A 149 -9.25 7.04 9.07
N ARG A 150 -10.52 7.41 9.30
CA ARG A 150 -11.66 6.52 9.11
C ARG A 150 -11.83 6.11 7.65
N SER A 151 -12.39 4.92 7.45
CA SER A 151 -12.84 4.49 6.13
C SER A 151 -14.07 5.30 5.69
N ALA A 152 -14.04 5.86 4.48
CA ALA A 152 -15.13 6.68 3.96
C ALA A 152 -15.29 6.58 2.44
N ILE A 153 -16.52 6.77 1.95
CA ILE A 153 -16.88 6.95 0.54
C ILE A 153 -17.81 8.15 0.47
N PHE A 154 -17.34 9.24 -0.12
CA PHE A 154 -18.15 10.44 -0.32
C PHE A 154 -18.66 10.50 -1.76
N TYR A 155 -19.96 10.27 -1.94
CA TYR A 155 -20.61 10.20 -3.25
C TYR A 155 -21.22 11.53 -3.67
N ARG A 156 -21.39 11.72 -4.98
CA ARG A 156 -21.96 12.92 -5.62
C ARG A 156 -23.24 12.64 -6.38
N THR A 157 -23.46 11.38 -6.76
CA THR A 157 -24.60 10.94 -7.56
C THR A 157 -25.27 9.72 -6.92
N ASP A 158 -26.52 9.48 -7.27
CA ASP A 158 -27.26 8.29 -6.82
C ASP A 158 -26.63 6.99 -7.34
N GLU A 159 -26.03 7.03 -8.52
CA GLU A 159 -25.27 5.91 -9.07
C GLU A 159 -24.03 5.59 -8.21
N GLU A 160 -23.30 6.62 -7.78
CA GLU A 160 -22.14 6.43 -6.89
C GLU A 160 -22.57 5.85 -5.53
N HIS A 161 -23.66 6.35 -4.96
CA HIS A 161 -24.23 5.82 -3.74
C HIS A 161 -24.65 4.36 -3.88
N HIS A 162 -25.36 4.02 -4.97
CA HIS A 162 -25.82 2.66 -5.25
C HIS A 162 -24.66 1.67 -5.33
N TRP A 163 -23.62 2.00 -6.09
CA TRP A 163 -22.44 1.14 -6.22
C TRP A 163 -21.65 1.02 -4.92
N ALA A 164 -21.52 2.10 -4.14
CA ALA A 164 -20.87 2.06 -2.84
C ALA A 164 -21.58 1.08 -1.89
N GLU A 165 -22.91 1.14 -1.85
CA GLU A 165 -23.75 0.28 -1.02
C GLU A 165 -23.71 -1.18 -1.47
N GLN A 166 -23.86 -1.43 -2.77
CA GLN A 166 -23.82 -2.78 -3.33
C GLN A 166 -22.47 -3.46 -3.08
N THR A 167 -21.36 -2.78 -3.38
CA THR A 167 -20.02 -3.34 -3.21
C THR A 167 -19.68 -3.51 -1.73
N ARG A 168 -20.14 -2.63 -0.83
CA ARG A 168 -20.04 -2.82 0.63
C ARG A 168 -20.70 -4.13 1.08
N ALA A 169 -21.93 -4.38 0.65
CA ALA A 169 -22.67 -5.57 1.05
C ALA A 169 -21.98 -6.86 0.59
N ILE A 170 -21.45 -6.88 -0.63
CA ILE A 170 -20.69 -8.02 -1.16
C ILE A 170 -19.40 -8.21 -0.37
N TYR A 171 -18.63 -7.14 -0.13
CA TYR A 171 -17.37 -7.26 0.57
C TYR A 171 -17.54 -7.63 2.04
N GLN A 172 -18.62 -7.18 2.70
CA GLN A 172 -18.97 -7.62 4.05
C GLN A 172 -19.12 -9.15 4.12
N ASN A 173 -19.76 -9.75 3.11
CA ASN A 173 -19.88 -11.21 3.01
C ASN A 173 -18.52 -11.87 2.75
N ASN A 174 -17.67 -11.28 1.91
CA ASN A 174 -16.31 -11.79 1.68
C ASN A 174 -15.47 -11.80 2.97
N LEU A 175 -15.54 -10.73 3.77
CA LEU A 175 -14.87 -10.64 5.08
C LEU A 175 -15.40 -11.71 6.04
N ALA A 176 -16.73 -11.86 6.14
CA ALA A 176 -17.34 -12.87 7.01
C ALA A 176 -16.94 -14.29 6.60
N ALA A 177 -16.93 -14.60 5.31
CA ALA A 177 -16.50 -15.89 4.77
C ALA A 177 -15.02 -16.19 5.07
N ALA A 178 -14.18 -15.15 5.18
CA ALA A 178 -12.78 -15.25 5.57
C ALA A 178 -12.55 -15.29 7.09
N GLY A 179 -13.62 -15.29 7.91
CA GLY A 179 -13.53 -15.34 9.37
C GLY A 179 -13.38 -13.97 10.05
N ILE A 180 -13.51 -12.87 9.31
CA ILE A 180 -13.52 -11.51 9.84
C ILE A 180 -14.98 -11.12 10.10
N ALA A 181 -15.45 -11.33 11.34
CA ALA A 181 -16.83 -11.07 11.74
C ALA A 181 -17.14 -9.60 12.08
N LEU A 182 -16.13 -8.71 12.04
CA LEU A 182 -16.34 -7.29 12.32
C LEU A 182 -17.17 -6.64 11.19
N PRO A 183 -18.19 -5.83 11.53
CA PRO A 183 -18.94 -5.09 10.53
C PRO A 183 -18.06 -4.01 9.89
N ILE A 184 -18.27 -3.77 8.60
CA ILE A 184 -17.69 -2.64 7.89
C ILE A 184 -18.20 -1.34 8.54
N THR A 185 -17.26 -0.47 8.89
CA THR A 185 -17.49 0.83 9.53
C THR A 185 -17.40 1.99 8.55
N THR A 186 -17.25 1.71 7.25
CA THR A 186 -17.11 2.73 6.21
C THR A 186 -18.28 3.69 6.20
N GLU A 187 -18.00 4.98 6.34
CA GLU A 187 -18.97 6.05 6.16
C GLU A 187 -19.31 6.18 4.67
N ILE A 188 -20.57 5.97 4.29
CA ILE A 188 -21.07 6.25 2.93
C ILE A 188 -21.99 7.46 3.04
N ALA A 189 -21.56 8.61 2.53
CA ALA A 189 -22.29 9.87 2.71
C ALA A 189 -22.15 10.79 1.48
N PRO A 190 -23.05 11.77 1.28
CA PRO A 190 -22.88 12.77 0.24
C PRO A 190 -21.59 13.59 0.44
N LEU A 191 -20.89 13.89 -0.66
CA LEU A 191 -19.76 14.80 -0.68
C LEU A 191 -20.25 16.24 -0.46
N LYS A 192 -20.13 16.74 0.77
CA LYS A 192 -20.55 18.10 1.16
C LYS A 192 -19.49 19.16 0.90
N ASN A 193 -18.23 18.78 1.11
CA ASN A 193 -17.08 19.65 0.98
C ASN A 193 -15.84 18.83 0.62
N TYR A 194 -14.85 19.49 0.04
CA TYR A 194 -13.55 18.92 -0.26
C TYR A 194 -12.52 20.04 -0.27
N THR A 195 -11.39 19.82 0.38
CA THR A 195 -10.23 20.72 0.34
C THR A 195 -9.01 19.92 -0.07
N SER A 196 -8.35 20.35 -1.15
CA SER A 196 -7.10 19.72 -1.59
C SER A 196 -6.04 19.88 -0.50
N ALA A 197 -5.32 18.80 -0.21
CA ALA A 197 -4.23 18.84 0.76
C ALA A 197 -3.07 19.68 0.22
N GLU A 198 -2.22 20.13 1.13
CA GLU A 198 -1.05 20.93 0.82
C GLU A 198 -0.16 20.23 -0.22
N SER A 199 0.49 21.00 -1.10
CA SER A 199 1.24 20.47 -2.25
C SER A 199 2.35 19.47 -1.90
N TYR A 200 2.85 19.50 -0.66
CA TYR A 200 3.86 18.54 -0.18
C TYR A 200 3.24 17.17 0.16
N HIS A 201 1.92 17.07 0.40
CA HIS A 201 1.22 15.79 0.60
C HIS A 201 0.88 15.09 -0.72
N GLN A 202 0.70 15.84 -1.81
CA GLN A 202 0.44 15.27 -3.14
C GLN A 202 1.64 14.44 -3.61
N ASP A 203 1.41 13.26 -4.17
CA ASP A 203 2.43 12.33 -4.66
C ASP A 203 3.56 12.08 -3.64
N TYR A 204 3.23 12.10 -2.33
CA TYR A 204 4.26 12.14 -1.27
C TYR A 204 5.18 10.92 -1.34
N LEU A 205 4.65 9.72 -1.60
CA LEU A 205 5.44 8.49 -1.69
C LEU A 205 6.18 8.31 -3.01
N GLU A 206 5.86 9.10 -4.03
CA GLU A 206 6.71 9.21 -5.22
C GLU A 206 7.92 10.08 -4.91
N LYS A 207 7.70 11.23 -4.26
CA LYS A 207 8.74 12.16 -3.81
C LYS A 207 9.62 11.57 -2.71
N ASN A 208 9.05 10.74 -1.85
CA ASN A 208 9.70 10.12 -0.70
C ASN A 208 9.51 8.59 -0.74
N PRO A 209 10.31 7.85 -1.52
CA PRO A 209 10.12 6.40 -1.71
C PRO A 209 10.29 5.55 -0.43
N LEU A 210 10.95 6.11 0.59
CA LEU A 210 11.14 5.50 1.92
C LEU A 210 10.15 6.04 2.97
N GLY A 211 9.19 6.87 2.55
CA GLY A 211 8.16 7.44 3.40
C GLY A 211 7.23 6.37 3.98
N TYR A 212 6.61 6.71 5.10
CA TYR A 212 5.67 5.81 5.78
C TYR A 212 4.49 5.45 4.87
N CYS A 213 4.21 4.15 4.78
CA CYS A 213 3.01 3.63 4.13
C CYS A 213 2.45 2.50 5.00
N GLY A 214 1.57 2.86 5.95
CA GLY A 214 0.92 1.92 6.87
C GLY A 214 -0.36 1.28 6.35
N LEU A 215 -0.79 1.66 5.14
CA LEU A 215 -2.07 1.26 4.59
C LEU A 215 -2.01 -0.22 4.14
N GLY A 216 -2.42 -1.10 5.05
CA GLY A 216 -2.55 -2.54 4.81
C GLY A 216 -4.01 -2.91 4.54
N GLY A 217 -4.26 -3.60 3.43
CA GLY A 217 -5.56 -4.21 3.16
C GLY A 217 -5.85 -5.39 4.10
N THR A 218 -7.07 -5.93 4.02
CA THR A 218 -7.44 -7.16 4.73
C THR A 218 -6.80 -8.41 4.16
N GLY A 219 -6.27 -8.34 2.92
CA GLY A 219 -5.79 -9.49 2.16
C GLY A 219 -6.90 -10.36 1.59
N ILE A 220 -8.16 -9.93 1.70
CA ILE A 220 -9.34 -10.64 1.19
C ILE A 220 -9.70 -10.06 -0.17
N ALA A 221 -9.79 -10.92 -1.17
CA ALA A 221 -10.22 -10.53 -2.51
C ALA A 221 -11.73 -10.27 -2.53
N TYR A 222 -12.15 -9.30 -3.34
CA TYR A 222 -13.56 -9.08 -3.62
C TYR A 222 -14.08 -10.21 -4.51
N ALA A 223 -15.20 -10.83 -4.12
CA ALA A 223 -15.84 -11.90 -4.88
C ALA A 223 -17.36 -11.71 -4.89
N ASP A 224 -17.89 -11.32 -6.05
CA ASP A 224 -19.34 -11.26 -6.28
C ASP A 224 -19.84 -12.66 -6.72
N PRO A 225 -20.69 -13.34 -5.92
CA PRO A 225 -21.22 -14.65 -6.28
C PRO A 225 -22.15 -14.61 -7.51
N ASN A 226 -22.71 -13.44 -7.86
CA ASN A 226 -23.61 -13.27 -9.00
C ASN A 226 -22.89 -12.84 -10.28
N LYS A 227 -21.63 -12.42 -10.17
CA LYS A 227 -20.74 -12.09 -11.29
C LYS A 227 -19.41 -12.83 -11.10
N PRO A 228 -19.33 -14.14 -11.41
CA PRO A 228 -18.04 -14.79 -11.53
C PRO A 228 -17.23 -14.04 -12.60
N MET A 229 -16.08 -13.47 -12.22
CA MET A 229 -15.30 -12.59 -13.09
C MET A 229 -15.06 -13.23 -14.46
N GLN A 230 -15.69 -12.69 -15.50
CA GLN A 230 -15.39 -12.99 -16.89
C GLN A 230 -14.19 -12.14 -17.33
N GLY A 231 -13.23 -12.76 -18.01
CA GLY A 231 -11.86 -12.30 -18.13
C GLY A 231 -11.59 -10.99 -18.90
N GLY A 232 -10.41 -10.44 -18.61
CA GLY A 232 -9.68 -9.37 -19.31
C GLY A 232 -8.79 -8.63 -18.30
N HIS A 233 -7.46 -8.79 -18.21
CA HIS A 233 -6.45 -9.14 -19.18
C HIS A 233 -5.57 -10.33 -18.76
N ALA A 234 -5.54 -11.36 -19.59
CA ALA A 234 -4.46 -12.33 -19.65
C ALA A 234 -3.73 -12.15 -20.99
N GLN A 235 -2.53 -11.56 -20.98
CA GLN A 235 -1.34 -12.01 -21.74
C GLN A 235 -0.21 -10.97 -21.74
N SER A 236 0.74 -11.14 -20.83
CA SER A 236 2.20 -11.26 -21.07
C SER A 236 2.80 -11.63 -19.69
N ALA A 237 3.67 -12.62 -19.48
CA ALA A 237 4.42 -13.52 -20.34
C ALA A 237 4.66 -14.84 -19.57
N GLN A 238 4.71 -15.96 -20.29
CA GLN A 238 5.43 -17.14 -19.79
C GLN A 238 6.92 -16.80 -19.75
N LEU A 239 7.52 -16.79 -18.56
CA LEU A 239 8.76 -17.51 -18.20
C LEU A 239 9.18 -17.21 -16.76
N ALA A 240 9.39 -18.30 -16.01
CA ALA A 240 10.12 -18.47 -14.76
C ALA A 240 9.47 -18.04 -13.42
N ALA A 241 9.11 -19.09 -12.65
CA ALA A 241 8.90 -19.17 -11.19
C ALA A 241 7.75 -18.34 -10.59
N ASN A 242 6.62 -19.03 -10.40
CA ASN A 242 5.44 -18.64 -9.63
C ASN A 242 5.66 -17.57 -8.53
N PRO A 243 5.11 -16.36 -8.73
CA PRO A 243 4.88 -15.40 -7.67
C PRO A 243 3.38 -15.09 -7.60
N GLY A 244 2.62 -15.82 -6.79
CA GLY A 244 1.19 -15.56 -6.60
C GLY A 244 0.54 -16.55 -5.65
N GLY A 245 0.04 -16.06 -4.51
CA GLY A 245 -0.51 -16.84 -3.40
C GLY A 245 -1.88 -17.49 -3.63
N THR A 246 -2.20 -17.99 -4.82
CA THR A 246 -3.41 -18.78 -5.08
C THR A 246 -3.02 -20.22 -5.36
N GLY A 247 -2.60 -20.93 -4.31
CA GLY A 247 -2.24 -22.35 -4.37
C GLY A 247 -1.19 -22.81 -3.37
N GLN A 248 -0.56 -21.90 -2.61
CA GLN A 248 0.31 -22.32 -1.51
C GLN A 248 -0.56 -22.90 -0.38
N SER A 249 -0.19 -24.11 0.06
CA SER A 249 -0.74 -24.74 1.26
C SER A 249 0.43 -25.19 2.13
N TRP A 250 0.26 -25.14 3.45
CA TRP A 250 1.24 -25.72 4.35
C TRP A 250 1.45 -27.22 4.13
N GLN A 251 0.49 -27.90 3.51
CA GLN A 251 0.59 -29.32 3.17
C GLN A 251 1.62 -29.61 2.05
N THR A 252 1.92 -28.62 1.22
CA THR A 252 2.82 -28.77 0.06
C THR A 252 4.22 -28.21 0.32
N ILE A 253 4.48 -27.72 1.53
CA ILE A 253 5.75 -27.09 1.93
C ILE A 253 6.44 -27.99 2.95
N ALA A 254 7.66 -28.42 2.66
CA ALA A 254 8.47 -29.14 3.63
C ALA A 254 8.94 -28.16 4.72
N LEU A 255 8.58 -28.45 5.97
CA LEU A 255 8.91 -27.64 7.14
C LEU A 255 9.71 -28.45 8.15
N ASN A 256 10.68 -27.82 8.81
CA ASN A 256 11.40 -28.43 9.92
C ASN A 256 10.71 -28.07 11.25
N SER A 257 10.19 -29.05 11.98
CA SER A 257 9.46 -28.80 13.22
C SER A 257 10.36 -28.43 14.42
N GLN A 258 11.67 -28.70 14.35
CA GLN A 258 12.62 -28.35 15.42
C GLN A 258 13.06 -26.90 15.31
N GLU A 259 13.44 -26.45 14.12
CA GLU A 259 13.87 -25.08 13.88
C GLU A 259 13.64 -24.67 12.42
N GLN A 260 12.91 -23.56 12.22
CA GLN A 260 12.49 -23.12 10.89
C GLN A 260 12.32 -21.60 10.86
N LEU A 261 12.94 -20.95 9.87
CA LEU A 261 12.66 -19.57 9.53
C LEU A 261 11.57 -19.52 8.46
N ILE A 262 10.50 -18.76 8.71
CA ILE A 262 9.44 -18.52 7.74
C ILE A 262 9.39 -17.02 7.42
N VAL A 263 9.44 -16.69 6.13
CA VAL A 263 9.34 -15.34 5.60
C VAL A 263 7.94 -15.15 5.02
N PHE A 264 7.10 -14.46 5.78
CA PHE A 264 5.75 -14.09 5.36
C PHE A 264 5.81 -12.85 4.47
N LYS A 265 5.32 -12.97 3.24
CA LYS A 265 5.42 -11.96 2.18
C LYS A 265 4.04 -11.59 1.66
N SER A 266 3.99 -10.46 0.96
CA SER A 266 2.86 -10.07 0.12
C SER A 266 3.30 -9.96 -1.34
N VAL A 267 2.37 -10.21 -2.26
CA VAL A 267 2.61 -10.20 -3.73
C VAL A 267 3.13 -8.83 -4.17
N ASP A 268 2.59 -7.75 -3.59
CA ASP A 268 2.93 -6.36 -3.93
C ASP A 268 3.76 -5.67 -2.84
N CYS A 269 4.82 -6.34 -2.39
CA CYS A 269 5.70 -5.85 -1.34
C CYS A 269 7.11 -5.53 -1.86
N GLY A 270 7.43 -4.23 -1.98
CA GLY A 270 8.75 -3.76 -2.43
C GLY A 270 9.90 -4.21 -1.52
N TYR A 271 9.68 -4.19 -0.21
CA TYR A 271 10.64 -4.72 0.78
C TYR A 271 10.85 -6.23 0.66
N CYS A 272 9.82 -6.97 0.26
CA CYS A 272 9.90 -8.41 0.05
C CYS A 272 10.76 -8.71 -1.18
N LYS A 273 10.57 -7.97 -2.28
CA LYS A 273 11.45 -8.07 -3.47
C LYS A 273 12.90 -7.73 -3.14
N ARG A 274 13.11 -6.74 -2.28
CA ARG A 274 14.45 -6.36 -1.82
C ARG A 274 15.06 -7.43 -0.92
N PHE A 275 14.30 -8.00 0.02
CA PHE A 275 14.73 -9.12 0.85
C PHE A 275 15.05 -10.36 0.01
N ASP A 276 14.23 -10.67 -1.01
CA ASP A 276 14.51 -11.76 -1.94
C ASP A 276 15.87 -11.58 -2.61
N LYS A 277 16.13 -10.37 -3.11
CA LYS A 277 17.38 -10.04 -3.78
C LYS A 277 18.57 -10.06 -2.82
N ASP A 278 18.47 -9.35 -1.70
CA ASP A 278 19.59 -9.06 -0.83
C ASP A 278 19.91 -10.22 0.14
N VAL A 279 18.94 -11.12 0.39
CA VAL A 279 19.05 -12.21 1.38
C VAL A 279 18.73 -13.57 0.78
N LEU A 280 17.52 -13.80 0.24
CA LEU A 280 17.12 -15.14 -0.21
C LEU A 280 17.97 -15.65 -1.38
N SER A 281 18.32 -14.78 -2.33
CA SER A 281 19.09 -15.16 -3.51
C SER A 281 20.53 -15.60 -3.19
N VAL A 282 21.01 -15.25 -1.99
CA VAL A 282 22.36 -15.54 -1.50
C VAL A 282 22.34 -16.34 -0.18
N TRP A 283 21.24 -17.03 0.12
CA TRP A 283 21.09 -17.76 1.38
C TRP A 283 22.00 -18.99 1.44
N HIS A 284 23.00 -18.94 2.32
CA HIS A 284 23.94 -20.04 2.59
C HIS A 284 23.95 -20.48 4.07
N ASN A 285 22.92 -20.10 4.84
CA ASN A 285 22.82 -20.41 6.25
C ASN A 285 22.21 -21.82 6.45
N PRO A 286 22.73 -22.65 7.39
CA PRO A 286 22.19 -23.99 7.65
C PRO A 286 20.75 -23.99 8.21
N LEU A 287 20.28 -22.86 8.72
CA LEU A 287 18.90 -22.69 9.17
C LEU A 287 17.92 -22.85 7.98
N PRO A 288 16.98 -23.82 8.04
CA PRO A 288 15.97 -23.98 7.00
C PRO A 288 15.11 -22.71 6.87
N ILE A 289 14.93 -22.24 5.63
CA ILE A 289 14.14 -21.05 5.33
C ILE A 289 13.05 -21.35 4.29
N VAL A 290 11.85 -20.83 4.52
CA VAL A 290 10.74 -20.87 3.57
C VAL A 290 10.18 -19.47 3.41
N ALA A 291 9.94 -19.04 2.18
CA ALA A 291 9.18 -17.83 1.88
C ALA A 291 7.76 -18.19 1.40
N THR A 292 6.76 -17.53 1.95
CA THR A 292 5.34 -17.81 1.69
C THR A 292 4.53 -16.54 1.55
N TYR A 293 3.43 -16.62 0.80
CA TYR A 293 2.39 -15.59 0.74
C TYR A 293 1.20 -15.92 1.64
N LEU A 294 1.24 -17.05 2.36
CA LEU A 294 0.26 -17.38 3.39
C LEU A 294 0.32 -16.36 4.53
N THR A 295 -0.81 -16.03 5.13
CA THR A 295 -0.92 -15.01 6.19
C THR A 295 -1.11 -15.62 7.58
N ALA A 296 -1.23 -16.94 7.67
CA ALA A 296 -1.35 -17.71 8.92
C ALA A 296 -0.18 -18.69 9.04
N PRO A 297 0.30 -19.00 10.26
CA PRO A 297 1.36 -19.98 10.46
C PRO A 297 0.88 -21.40 10.11
N PRO A 298 1.80 -22.38 9.99
CA PRO A 298 1.43 -23.78 9.80
C PRO A 298 0.47 -24.26 10.90
N LYS A 299 -0.43 -25.18 10.56
CA LYS A 299 -1.41 -25.71 11.52
C LYS A 299 -0.68 -26.31 12.73
N GLY A 300 -1.05 -25.87 13.94
CA GLY A 300 -0.43 -26.29 15.20
C GLY A 300 0.81 -25.48 15.61
N TRP A 301 1.27 -24.55 14.77
CA TRP A 301 2.37 -23.64 15.10
C TRP A 301 1.80 -22.36 15.70
N THR A 302 2.49 -21.80 16.69
CA THR A 302 1.98 -20.67 17.48
C THR A 302 2.80 -19.42 17.19
N LEU A 303 2.12 -18.34 16.83
CA LEU A 303 2.69 -16.99 16.80
C LEU A 303 2.46 -16.31 18.15
N ASN A 304 3.42 -15.52 18.60
CA ASN A 304 3.28 -14.70 19.81
C ASN A 304 2.38 -13.48 19.55
N GLN A 305 2.32 -13.03 18.30
CA GLN A 305 1.51 -11.89 17.87
C GLN A 305 1.02 -12.10 16.43
N ALA A 306 -0.05 -11.41 16.02
CA ALA A 306 -0.51 -11.44 14.63
C ALA A 306 0.58 -10.92 13.66
N LEU A 307 0.58 -11.42 12.43
CA LEU A 307 1.38 -10.87 11.34
C LEU A 307 0.67 -9.62 10.82
N PHE A 308 1.33 -8.46 10.89
CA PHE A 308 0.71 -7.16 10.56
C PHE A 308 1.49 -6.36 9.50
N ALA A 309 2.64 -6.86 9.04
CA ALA A 309 3.46 -6.23 8.02
C ALA A 309 4.20 -7.30 7.20
N THR A 310 4.76 -6.90 6.05
CA THR A 310 5.56 -7.79 5.19
C THR A 310 6.80 -7.05 4.65
N PRO A 311 7.95 -7.72 4.49
CA PRO A 311 8.17 -9.10 4.89
C PRO A 311 8.23 -9.18 6.42
N THR A 312 7.72 -10.27 6.98
CA THR A 312 7.97 -10.61 8.38
C THR A 312 8.66 -11.96 8.42
N MET A 313 9.87 -11.98 8.98
CA MET A 313 10.64 -13.18 9.20
C MET A 313 10.38 -13.66 10.62
N VAL A 314 9.86 -14.86 10.76
CA VAL A 314 9.57 -15.47 12.06
C VAL A 314 10.41 -16.73 12.21
N LEU A 315 11.24 -16.74 13.25
CA LEU A 315 11.98 -17.93 13.66
C LEU A 315 11.07 -18.74 14.59
N PHE A 316 10.82 -19.99 14.20
CA PHE A 316 10.13 -20.97 15.02
C PHE A 316 11.12 -21.99 15.55
N GLN A 317 11.02 -22.30 16.84
CA GLN A 317 11.67 -23.45 17.45
C GLN A 317 10.60 -24.31 18.12
N LYS A 318 10.64 -25.63 17.88
CA LYS A 318 9.60 -26.57 18.34
C LYS A 318 8.19 -26.07 18.01
N GLN A 319 8.02 -25.49 16.81
CA GLN A 319 6.73 -24.98 16.30
C GLN A 319 6.17 -23.74 17.04
N HIS A 320 6.96 -23.11 17.92
CA HIS A 320 6.60 -21.85 18.59
C HIS A 320 7.47 -20.70 18.10
N GLU A 321 6.87 -19.54 17.86
CA GLU A 321 7.61 -18.31 17.57
C GLU A 321 8.56 -17.97 18.73
N VAL A 322 9.85 -17.89 18.44
CA VAL A 322 10.89 -17.49 19.40
C VAL A 322 11.52 -16.15 19.07
N ALA A 323 11.50 -15.75 17.80
CA ALA A 323 11.96 -14.43 17.37
C ALA A 323 11.22 -13.96 16.10
N ARG A 324 11.17 -12.64 15.94
CA ARG A 324 10.54 -11.97 14.80
C ARG A 324 11.37 -10.79 14.32
N TYR A 325 11.40 -10.60 13.00
CA TYR A 325 11.86 -9.39 12.34
C TYR A 325 10.79 -8.92 11.36
N THR A 326 10.25 -7.73 11.58
CA THR A 326 9.17 -7.17 10.78
C THR A 326 9.66 -6.01 9.93
N GLY A 327 9.33 -6.03 8.64
CA GLY A 327 9.85 -5.10 7.66
C GLY A 327 11.22 -5.50 7.13
N TYR A 328 11.83 -4.65 6.33
CA TYR A 328 13.20 -4.89 5.83
C TYR A 328 13.97 -3.59 5.62
N GLN A 329 15.07 -3.44 6.35
CA GLN A 329 15.92 -2.23 6.32
C GLN A 329 17.29 -2.47 5.65
N GLY A 330 17.53 -3.68 5.12
CA GLY A 330 18.77 -4.07 4.46
C GLY A 330 19.37 -5.35 5.03
N ALA A 331 20.35 -5.92 4.33
CA ALA A 331 20.89 -7.23 4.67
C ALA A 331 21.63 -7.25 6.01
N GLN A 332 22.43 -6.22 6.30
CA GLN A 332 23.24 -6.18 7.52
C GLN A 332 22.39 -6.18 8.82
N PRO A 333 21.36 -5.31 8.98
CA PRO A 333 20.45 -5.39 10.14
C PRO A 333 19.74 -6.73 10.27
N PHE A 334 19.35 -7.34 9.15
CA PHE A 334 18.71 -8.66 9.16
C PHE A 334 19.66 -9.76 9.64
N TRP A 335 20.89 -9.80 9.13
CA TRP A 335 21.87 -10.82 9.54
C TRP A 335 22.30 -10.68 10.99
N GLN A 336 22.42 -9.44 11.48
CA GLN A 336 22.67 -9.18 12.90
C GLN A 336 21.53 -9.74 13.76
N TRP A 337 20.28 -9.39 13.45
CA TRP A 337 19.12 -9.92 14.17
C TRP A 337 19.07 -11.44 14.14
N LEU A 338 19.32 -12.06 12.98
CA LEU A 338 19.25 -13.51 12.84
C LEU A 338 20.31 -14.19 13.71
N SER A 339 21.54 -13.67 13.72
CA SER A 339 22.62 -14.19 14.57
C SER A 339 22.27 -14.12 16.06
N GLU A 340 21.62 -13.04 16.51
CA GLU A 340 21.17 -12.88 17.90
C GLU A 340 20.00 -13.81 18.22
N ALA A 341 19.10 -14.04 17.26
CA ALA A 341 17.92 -14.89 17.41
C ALA A 341 18.28 -16.38 17.51
N THR A 342 19.28 -16.85 16.75
CA THR A 342 19.70 -18.27 16.74
C THR A 342 20.73 -18.61 17.82
N ALA A 343 21.25 -17.61 18.55
CA ALA A 343 22.20 -17.82 19.64
C ALA A 343 21.54 -18.17 20.99
N LYS A 344 20.21 -18.19 21.05
CA LYS A 344 19.39 -18.47 22.24
C LYS A 344 18.83 -19.87 22.21
#